data_AF-A0A558GS93-F1
#
_entry.id   AF-A0A558GS93-F1
#
_cell.length_a   1.000
_cell.length_b   1.000
_cell.length_c   1.000
_cell.angle_alpha   90.00
_cell.angle_beta   90.00
_cell.angle_gamma   90.00
#
_symmetry.space_group_name_H-M   'P 1'
#
loop_
_entity.id
_entity.type
_entity.pdbx_description
1 polymer ?
#
loop_
_entity_poly.entity_id
_entity_poly.type
_entity_poly.pdbx_seq_one_letter_code
_entity_poly.pdbx_strand_id
1 'polypeptide(L)'
;MGYFILVIAQTVALPIVAASFELAINGGDPVLVFGKWWVFWGVGTRLVVAGVAQVSGKGPTAAILGAPIPTVQEKQLTRELGMANVGMGLAGLLALVPGWALPSGLAGGAFLLIAGIMHVPKKNKNAKEALATWTDLIVGAAVLVLAAYVLFRAGAG
;
A
#
# COMPACT_ATOMS: atom_id res chain seq x y z
N MET A 1 -3.86 -13.94 13.75
CA MET A 1 -5.08 -13.67 12.96
C MET A 1 -5.23 -12.21 12.57
N GLY A 2 -5.19 -11.25 13.51
CA GLY A 2 -5.45 -9.82 13.25
C GLY A 2 -4.64 -9.19 12.09
N TYR A 3 -3.35 -9.51 11.96
CA TYR A 3 -2.52 -9.05 10.83
C TYR A 3 -3.11 -9.43 9.45
N PHE A 4 -3.51 -10.69 9.28
CA PHE A 4 -4.04 -11.18 8.00
C PHE A 4 -5.36 -10.47 7.66
N ILE A 5 -6.26 -10.36 8.64
CA ILE A 5 -7.56 -9.69 8.47
C ILE A 5 -7.33 -8.24 8.06
N LEU A 6 -6.50 -7.51 8.79
CA LEU A 6 -6.23 -6.09 8.52
C LEU A 6 -5.66 -5.89 7.11
N VAL A 7 -4.61 -6.64 6.76
CA VAL A 7 -3.94 -6.48 5.46
C VAL A 7 -4.87 -6.85 4.31
N ILE A 8 -5.61 -7.96 4.41
CA ILE A 8 -6.59 -8.37 3.39
C ILE A 8 -7.72 -7.34 3.28
N ALA A 9 -8.19 -6.81 4.40
CA ALA A 9 -9.21 -5.77 4.41
C ALA A 9 -8.72 -4.51 3.67
N GLN A 10 -7.54 -3.99 4.02
CA GLN A 10 -6.99 -2.77 3.41
C GLN A 10 -6.56 -2.94 1.95
N THR A 11 -6.17 -4.14 1.52
CA THR A 11 -5.72 -4.37 0.15
C THR A 11 -6.83 -4.81 -0.80
N VAL A 12 -7.85 -5.53 -0.32
CA VAL A 12 -8.87 -6.15 -1.18
C VAL A 12 -10.26 -5.73 -0.77
N ALA A 13 -10.69 -6.07 0.44
CA ALA A 13 -12.11 -5.95 0.80
C ALA A 13 -12.59 -4.49 0.84
N LEU A 14 -11.88 -3.61 1.54
CA LEU A 14 -12.26 -2.21 1.71
C LEU A 14 -12.16 -1.40 0.41
N PRO A 15 -11.08 -1.51 -0.41
CA PRO A 15 -11.06 -0.86 -1.73
C PRO A 15 -12.23 -1.28 -2.62
N ILE A 16 -12.50 -2.60 -2.71
CA ILE A 16 -13.54 -3.13 -3.59
C ILE A 16 -14.91 -2.65 -3.12
N VAL A 17 -15.22 -2.83 -1.84
CA VAL A 17 -16.51 -2.44 -1.27
C VAL A 17 -16.73 -0.94 -1.45
N ALA A 18 -15.76 -0.11 -1.04
CA ALA A 18 -15.92 1.35 -1.13
C ALA A 18 -16.08 1.84 -2.58
N ALA A 19 -15.32 1.30 -3.53
CA ALA A 19 -15.43 1.64 -4.94
C ALA A 19 -16.76 1.16 -5.55
N SER A 20 -17.20 -0.06 -5.25
CA SER A 20 -18.49 -0.59 -5.71
C SER A 20 -19.66 0.23 -5.18
N PHE A 21 -19.63 0.62 -3.90
CA PHE A 21 -20.65 1.49 -3.33
C PHE A 21 -20.66 2.88 -3.99
N GLU A 22 -19.50 3.48 -4.21
CA GLU A 22 -19.42 4.78 -4.90
C GLU A 22 -19.94 4.70 -6.33
N LEU A 23 -19.54 3.68 -7.09
CA LEU A 23 -20.04 3.48 -8.46
C LEU A 23 -21.56 3.25 -8.50
N ALA A 24 -22.11 2.51 -7.53
CA ALA A 24 -23.54 2.23 -7.48
C ALA A 24 -24.38 3.47 -7.13
N ILE A 25 -23.85 4.39 -6.31
CA ILE A 25 -24.59 5.55 -5.80
C ILE A 25 -24.32 6.80 -6.63
N ASN A 26 -23.06 7.08 -6.92
CA ASN A 26 -22.61 8.32 -7.56
C ASN A 26 -22.20 8.12 -9.03
N GLY A 27 -21.98 6.88 -9.45
CA GLY A 27 -21.42 6.57 -10.76
C GLY A 27 -19.96 7.02 -10.90
N GLY A 28 -19.54 7.27 -12.14
CA GLY A 28 -18.20 7.74 -12.47
C GLY A 28 -17.38 6.74 -13.28
N ASP A 29 -16.14 7.10 -13.55
CA ASP A 29 -15.20 6.27 -14.29
C ASP A 29 -14.67 5.14 -13.38
N PRO A 30 -14.91 3.86 -13.71
CA PRO A 30 -14.52 2.75 -12.83
C PRO A 30 -13.03 2.73 -12.51
N VAL A 31 -12.15 3.05 -13.48
CA VAL A 31 -10.70 3.02 -13.25
C VAL A 31 -10.29 4.11 -12.26
N LEU A 32 -10.85 5.31 -12.39
CA LEU A 32 -10.57 6.40 -11.45
C LEU A 32 -11.13 6.12 -10.06
N VAL A 33 -12.37 5.59 -9.97
CA VAL A 33 -13.01 5.30 -8.69
C VAL A 33 -12.28 4.18 -7.95
N PHE A 34 -12.03 3.05 -8.60
CA PHE A 34 -11.27 1.96 -7.98
C PHE A 34 -9.83 2.39 -7.66
N GLY A 35 -9.15 3.07 -8.58
CA GLY A 35 -7.79 3.58 -8.35
C GLY A 35 -7.72 4.48 -7.12
N LYS A 36 -8.67 5.41 -6.95
CA LYS A 36 -8.78 6.26 -5.77
C LYS A 36 -8.90 5.45 -4.47
N TRP A 37 -9.77 4.46 -4.44
CA TRP A 37 -9.98 3.65 -3.23
C TRP A 37 -8.81 2.71 -2.92
N TRP A 38 -8.12 2.20 -3.95
CA TRP A 38 -6.86 1.46 -3.75
C TRP A 38 -5.73 2.35 -3.26
N VAL A 39 -5.66 3.61 -3.70
CA VAL A 39 -4.71 4.57 -3.10
C VAL A 39 -5.08 4.83 -1.65
N PHE A 40 -6.33 5.20 -1.35
CA PHE A 40 -6.73 5.55 0.01
C PHE A 40 -6.47 4.40 1.01
N TRP A 41 -6.97 3.20 0.71
CA TRP A 41 -6.84 2.06 1.60
C TRP A 41 -5.48 1.37 1.50
N GLY A 42 -5.07 1.02 0.28
CA GLY A 42 -3.88 0.21 0.01
C GLY A 42 -2.57 0.96 0.15
N VAL A 43 -2.53 2.25 -0.19
CA VAL A 43 -1.37 3.12 0.06
C VAL A 43 -1.57 3.85 1.39
N GLY A 44 -2.65 4.63 1.52
CA GLY A 44 -2.85 5.54 2.63
C GLY A 44 -2.90 4.84 3.98
N THR A 45 -4.02 4.17 4.27
CA THR A 45 -4.23 3.55 5.58
C THR A 45 -3.22 2.44 5.89
N ARG A 46 -2.89 1.61 4.90
CA ARG A 46 -2.00 0.46 5.08
C ARG A 46 -0.58 0.88 5.41
N LEU A 47 -0.02 1.87 4.70
CA LEU A 47 1.33 2.38 4.99
C LEU A 47 1.36 3.15 6.31
N VAL A 48 0.32 3.91 6.67
CA VAL A 48 0.24 4.54 8.00
C VAL A 48 0.29 3.48 9.10
N VAL A 49 -0.55 2.45 9.03
CA VAL A 49 -0.60 1.42 10.07
C VAL A 49 0.70 0.61 10.12
N ALA A 50 1.25 0.22 8.97
CA ALA A 50 2.54 -0.45 8.89
C ALA A 50 3.67 0.40 9.47
N GLY A 51 3.70 1.69 9.11
CA GLY A 51 4.70 2.65 9.58
C GLY A 51 4.63 2.88 11.09
N VAL A 52 3.43 3.09 11.65
CA VAL A 52 3.25 3.21 13.11
C VAL A 52 3.69 1.93 13.83
N ALA A 53 3.37 0.76 13.29
CA ALA A 53 3.82 -0.51 13.87
C ALA A 53 5.36 -0.63 13.85
N GLN A 54 6.01 -0.20 12.77
CA GLN A 54 7.47 -0.20 12.63
C GLN A 54 8.15 0.78 13.61
N VAL A 55 7.66 2.01 13.71
CA VAL A 55 8.23 3.05 14.57
C VAL A 55 8.08 2.73 16.06
N SER A 56 6.96 2.11 16.44
CA SER A 56 6.66 1.71 17.83
C SER A 56 7.46 0.50 18.32
N GLY A 57 8.18 -0.19 17.44
CA GLY A 57 8.89 -1.44 17.77
C GLY A 57 7.96 -2.61 18.07
N LYS A 58 6.65 -2.45 17.87
CA LYS A 58 5.63 -3.49 18.05
C LYS A 58 5.33 -4.27 16.76
N GLY A 59 5.91 -3.84 15.64
CA GLY A 59 5.70 -4.43 14.32
C GLY A 59 6.53 -5.70 14.09
N PRO A 60 6.07 -6.62 13.25
CA PRO A 60 6.79 -7.85 12.93
C PRO A 60 8.06 -7.59 12.09
N THR A 61 8.28 -6.37 11.60
CA THR A 61 9.38 -6.01 10.69
C THR A 61 10.77 -6.26 11.27
N ALA A 62 10.95 -6.05 12.57
CA ALA A 62 12.22 -6.34 13.25
C ALA A 62 12.58 -7.84 13.20
N ALA A 63 11.59 -8.74 13.07
CA ALA A 63 11.80 -10.18 12.84
C ALA A 63 11.72 -10.56 11.34
N ILE A 64 11.07 -9.77 10.49
CA ILE A 64 10.86 -10.05 9.05
C ILE A 64 12.09 -9.74 8.20
N LEU A 65 12.99 -8.85 8.65
CA LEU A 65 14.26 -8.60 7.94
C LEU A 65 15.25 -9.78 7.99
N GLY A 66 14.88 -10.91 8.60
CA GLY A 66 15.63 -12.17 8.53
C GLY A 66 16.63 -12.40 9.67
N ALA A 67 16.79 -11.42 10.58
CA ALA A 67 17.57 -11.58 11.78
C ALA A 67 16.72 -12.14 12.93
N PRO A 68 17.07 -13.31 13.51
CA PRO A 68 16.39 -13.85 14.70
C PRO A 68 16.48 -12.88 15.90
N ILE A 69 17.57 -12.11 15.96
CA ILE A 69 17.82 -11.08 16.95
C ILE A 69 18.31 -9.84 16.19
N PRO A 70 17.44 -8.84 15.98
CA PRO A 70 17.82 -7.64 15.24
C PRO A 70 18.78 -6.76 16.05
N THR A 71 19.85 -6.32 15.39
CA THR A 71 20.84 -5.35 15.86
C THR A 71 20.22 -3.97 16.11
N VAL A 72 20.97 -3.08 16.77
CA VAL A 72 20.53 -1.70 17.00
C VAL A 72 20.32 -0.96 15.66
N GLN A 73 21.21 -1.20 14.69
CA GLN A 73 21.17 -0.60 13.37
C GLN A 73 19.95 -1.09 12.57
N GLU A 74 19.63 -2.38 12.60
CA GLU A 74 18.43 -2.91 11.93
C GLU A 74 17.14 -2.39 12.54
N LYS A 75 17.10 -2.21 13.87
CA LYS A 75 15.97 -1.56 14.55
C LYS A 75 15.85 -0.10 14.16
N GLN A 76 16.96 0.63 14.05
CA GLN A 76 16.95 2.02 13.59
C GLN A 76 16.44 2.12 12.14
N LEU A 77 16.99 1.31 11.23
CA LEU A 77 16.56 1.25 9.84
C LEU A 77 15.07 0.93 9.71
N THR A 78 14.56 0.00 10.52
CA THR A 78 13.12 -0.33 10.57
C THR A 78 12.28 0.88 10.96
N ARG A 79 12.75 1.71 11.91
CA ARG A 79 12.01 2.92 12.34
C ARG A 79 12.06 4.01 11.28
N GLU A 80 13.19 4.21 10.60
CA GLU A 80 13.33 5.16 9.50
C GLU A 80 12.43 4.77 8.31
N LEU A 81 12.43 3.49 7.94
CA LEU A 81 11.49 2.96 6.94
C LEU A 81 10.03 3.11 7.40
N GLY A 82 9.77 2.93 8.69
CA GLY A 82 8.48 3.19 9.29
C GLY A 82 8.02 4.63 9.14
N MET A 83 8.90 5.60 9.35
CA MET A 83 8.59 7.01 9.12
C MET A 83 8.35 7.32 7.63
N ALA A 84 9.09 6.69 6.72
CA ALA A 84 8.83 6.80 5.29
C ALA A 84 7.43 6.28 4.93
N ASN A 85 7.04 5.12 5.48
CA ASN A 85 5.69 4.57 5.31
C ASN A 85 4.61 5.48 5.91
N VAL A 86 4.83 6.07 7.09
CA VAL A 86 3.91 7.07 7.64
C VAL A 86 3.76 8.26 6.70
N GLY A 87 4.86 8.83 6.20
CA GLY A 87 4.81 9.97 5.28
C GLY A 87 4.05 9.67 3.98
N MET A 88 4.39 8.57 3.31
CA MET A 88 3.69 8.14 2.09
C MET A 88 2.23 7.77 2.35
N GLY A 89 1.94 7.14 3.49
CA GLY A 89 0.58 6.79 3.89
C GLY A 89 -0.27 8.03 4.18
N LEU A 90 0.26 9.01 4.91
CA LEU A 90 -0.44 10.27 5.16
C LEU A 90 -0.75 11.01 3.85
N ALA A 91 0.18 11.02 2.90
CA ALA A 91 -0.09 11.52 1.55
C ALA A 91 -1.24 10.74 0.91
N GLY A 92 -1.17 9.40 0.87
CA GLY A 92 -2.21 8.56 0.26
C GLY A 92 -3.62 8.72 0.86
N LEU A 93 -3.76 9.16 2.11
CA LEU A 93 -5.07 9.49 2.69
C LEU A 93 -5.75 10.67 1.98
N LEU A 94 -4.98 11.55 1.32
CA LEU A 94 -5.50 12.66 0.52
C LEU A 94 -6.12 12.21 -0.81
N ALA A 95 -6.12 10.91 -1.14
CA ALA A 95 -6.75 10.42 -2.36
C ALA A 95 -8.24 10.75 -2.48
N LEU A 96 -8.93 10.97 -1.35
CA LEU A 96 -10.33 11.38 -1.35
C LEU A 96 -10.54 12.84 -1.77
N VAL A 97 -9.48 13.66 -1.80
CA VAL A 97 -9.54 15.00 -2.37
C VAL A 97 -9.68 14.87 -3.90
N PRO A 98 -10.66 15.53 -4.54
CA PRO A 98 -10.87 15.43 -5.98
C PRO A 98 -9.60 15.71 -6.79
N GLY A 99 -9.22 14.79 -7.67
CA GLY A 99 -8.02 14.89 -8.51
C GLY A 99 -6.70 14.49 -7.84
N TRP A 100 -6.69 14.21 -6.53
CA TRP A 100 -5.45 13.92 -5.80
C TRP A 100 -5.07 12.44 -5.76
N ALA A 101 -5.94 11.52 -6.16
CA ALA A 101 -5.70 10.07 -6.07
C ALA A 101 -4.31 9.66 -6.63
N LEU A 102 -3.99 10.04 -7.87
CA LEU A 102 -2.69 9.71 -8.46
C LEU A 102 -1.51 10.39 -7.75
N PRO A 103 -1.43 11.73 -7.66
CA PRO A 103 -0.25 12.38 -7.08
C PRO A 103 -0.03 12.03 -5.60
N SER A 104 -1.10 11.80 -4.84
CA SER A 104 -1.00 11.39 -3.43
C SER A 104 -0.57 9.93 -3.23
N GLY A 105 -0.90 9.06 -4.19
CA GLY A 105 -0.64 7.63 -4.11
C GLY A 105 0.63 7.15 -4.80
N LEU A 106 1.17 7.92 -5.75
CA LEU A 106 2.18 7.42 -6.67
C LEU A 106 3.46 6.94 -5.97
N ALA A 107 4.01 7.75 -5.05
CA ALA A 107 5.23 7.40 -4.34
C ALA A 107 5.07 6.11 -3.51
N GLY A 108 3.98 6.01 -2.73
CA GLY A 108 3.69 4.83 -1.91
C GLY A 108 3.33 3.60 -2.74
N GLY A 109 2.58 3.76 -3.84
CA GLY A 109 2.27 2.68 -4.77
C GLY A 109 3.51 2.12 -5.46
N ALA A 110 4.41 3.01 -5.92
CA ALA A 110 5.69 2.60 -6.51
C ALA A 110 6.59 1.90 -5.50
N PHE A 111 6.68 2.44 -4.27
CA PHE A 111 7.41 1.82 -3.17
C PHE A 111 6.94 0.39 -2.90
N LEU A 112 5.61 0.20 -2.78
CA LEU A 112 5.01 -1.12 -2.59
C LEU A 112 5.28 -2.05 -3.78
N LEU A 113 5.10 -1.58 -5.02
CA LEU A 113 5.35 -2.40 -6.20
C LEU A 113 6.78 -2.93 -6.23
N ILE A 114 7.76 -2.06 -6.03
CA ILE A 114 9.18 -2.41 -6.04
C ILE A 114 9.52 -3.36 -4.89
N ALA A 115 9.02 -3.08 -3.69
CA ALA A 115 9.20 -3.98 -2.54
C ALA A 115 8.63 -5.38 -2.83
N GLY A 116 7.40 -5.45 -3.37
CA GLY A 116 6.77 -6.70 -3.79
C GLY A 116 7.63 -7.47 -4.78
N ILE A 117 8.12 -6.81 -5.84
CA ILE A 117 8.99 -7.40 -6.86
C ILE A 117 10.29 -7.93 -6.24
N MET A 118 10.95 -7.15 -5.38
CA MET A 118 12.18 -7.56 -4.70
C MET A 118 11.96 -8.78 -3.79
N HIS A 119 10.76 -8.92 -3.22
CA HIS A 119 10.43 -10.06 -2.38
C HIS A 119 10.02 -11.31 -3.18
N VAL A 120 9.51 -11.22 -4.41
CA VAL A 120 9.16 -12.38 -5.24
C VAL A 120 10.21 -13.51 -5.25
N PRO A 121 11.50 -13.26 -5.55
CA PRO A 121 12.50 -14.34 -5.67
C PRO A 121 12.94 -14.96 -4.34
N LYS A 122 12.58 -14.38 -3.19
CA LYS A 122 13.01 -14.89 -1.88
C LYS A 122 12.41 -16.26 -1.59
N LYS A 123 13.26 -17.24 -1.26
CA LYS A 123 12.87 -18.60 -0.87
C LYS A 123 12.52 -18.66 0.63
N ASN A 124 11.74 -19.68 1.04
CA ASN A 124 11.40 -19.96 2.44
C ASN A 124 10.65 -18.84 3.18
N LYS A 125 9.79 -18.10 2.46
CA LYS A 125 8.92 -17.08 3.07
C LYS A 125 7.95 -17.71 4.06
N ASN A 126 7.78 -17.07 5.21
CA ASN A 126 6.65 -17.41 6.09
C ASN A 126 5.33 -16.84 5.52
N ALA A 127 4.20 -17.29 6.06
CA ALA A 127 2.87 -16.90 5.57
C ALA A 127 2.61 -15.37 5.60
N LYS A 128 3.15 -14.65 6.60
CA LYS A 128 2.97 -13.19 6.69
C LYS A 128 3.75 -12.45 5.61
N GLU A 129 4.97 -12.92 5.35
CA GLU A 129 5.84 -12.38 4.31
C GLU A 129 5.29 -12.68 2.91
N ALA A 130 4.78 -13.89 2.69
CA ALA A 130 4.08 -14.24 1.46
C ALA A 130 2.86 -13.34 1.22
N LEU A 131 2.03 -13.13 2.24
CA LEU A 131 0.90 -12.20 2.15
C LEU A 131 1.36 -10.78 1.84
N ALA A 132 2.35 -10.26 2.57
CA ALA A 132 2.89 -8.92 2.34
C ALA A 132 3.32 -8.75 0.88
N THR A 133 4.14 -9.68 0.37
CA THR A 133 4.62 -9.68 -1.02
C THR A 133 3.49 -9.54 -2.03
N TRP A 134 2.47 -10.41 -1.94
CA TRP A 134 1.35 -10.37 -2.88
C TRP A 134 0.51 -9.11 -2.76
N THR A 135 0.26 -8.66 -1.53
CA THR A 135 -0.54 -7.45 -1.30
C THR A 135 0.18 -6.18 -1.73
N ASP A 136 1.51 -6.15 -1.62
CA ASP A 136 2.36 -5.07 -2.14
C ASP A 136 2.26 -4.99 -3.68
N LEU A 137 2.35 -6.14 -4.36
CA LEU A 137 2.19 -6.22 -5.81
C LEU A 137 0.81 -5.78 -6.27
N ILE A 138 -0.26 -6.18 -5.57
CA ILE A 138 -1.64 -5.81 -5.91
C ILE A 138 -1.83 -4.29 -5.80
N VAL A 139 -1.43 -3.69 -4.69
CA VAL A 139 -1.56 -2.23 -4.50
C VAL A 139 -0.71 -1.48 -5.53
N GLY A 140 0.54 -1.92 -5.71
CA GLY A 140 1.45 -1.34 -6.69
C GLY A 140 0.90 -1.39 -8.12
N ALA A 141 0.35 -2.53 -8.52
CA ALA A 141 -0.29 -2.70 -9.83
C ALA A 141 -1.55 -1.83 -9.99
N ALA A 142 -2.39 -1.73 -8.96
CA ALA A 142 -3.58 -0.86 -9.00
C ALA A 142 -3.20 0.62 -9.21
N VAL A 143 -2.17 1.10 -8.51
CA VAL A 143 -1.65 2.47 -8.69
C VAL A 143 -1.01 2.65 -10.07
N LEU A 144 -0.30 1.64 -10.58
CA LEU A 144 0.29 1.68 -11.92
C LEU A 144 -0.78 1.75 -13.02
N VAL A 145 -1.85 0.97 -12.89
CA VAL A 145 -3.00 1.02 -13.80
C VAL A 145 -3.66 2.40 -13.75
N LEU A 146 -3.88 2.96 -12.56
CA LEU A 146 -4.39 4.33 -12.41
C LEU A 146 -3.47 5.35 -13.10
N ALA A 147 -2.16 5.26 -12.89
CA ALA A 147 -1.18 6.16 -13.49
C ALA A 147 -1.20 6.08 -15.03
N ALA A 148 -1.14 4.87 -15.58
CA ALA A 148 -1.17 4.64 -17.03
C ALA A 148 -2.48 5.18 -17.64
N TYR A 149 -3.61 4.95 -16.97
CA TYR A 149 -4.92 5.42 -17.43
C TYR A 149 -5.03 6.95 -17.43
N VAL A 150 -4.58 7.61 -16.37
CA VAL A 150 -4.58 9.08 -16.28
C VAL A 150 -3.66 9.69 -17.34
N LEU A 151 -2.47 9.13 -17.55
CA LEU A 151 -1.54 9.61 -18.58
C LEU A 151 -2.11 9.41 -19.99
N PHE A 152 -2.72 8.27 -20.27
CA PHE A 152 -3.38 8.02 -21.55
C PHE A 152 -4.49 9.02 -21.82
N ARG A 153 -5.36 9.29 -20.82
CA ARG A 153 -6.43 10.27 -20.95
C ARG A 153 -5.91 11.70 -21.14
N ALA A 154 -4.80 12.06 -20.51
CA ALA A 154 -4.20 13.38 -20.65
C ALA A 154 -3.56 13.60 -22.03
N GLY A 155 -3.04 12.54 -22.68
CA GLY A 155 -2.46 12.63 -24.02
C GLY A 155 -3.44 12.44 -25.18
N ALA A 156 -4.64 11.93 -24.90
CA ALA A 156 -5.70 11.73 -25.90
C ALA A 156 -6.67 12.92 -26.02
N GLY A 157 -6.55 13.92 -25.15
CA GLY A 157 -7.27 15.20 -25.20
C GLY A 157 -6.39 16.29 -25.78
#